data_AF-A0ABD4Z3S5-F1
#
_entry.id   AF-A0ABD4Z3S5-F1
#
_cell.length_a   1.000
_cell.length_b   1.000
_cell.length_c   1.000
_cell.angle_alpha   90.00
_cell.angle_beta   90.00
_cell.angle_gamma   90.00
#
_symmetry.space_group_name_H-M   'P 1'
#
loop_
_entity.id
_entity.type
_entity.pdbx_description
1 polymer ?
#
loop_
_entity_poly.entity_id
_entity_poly.type
_entity_poly.pdbx_seq_one_letter_code
_entity_poly.pdbx_strand_id
1 'polypeptide(L)' 'MQRKFKDFLTPKKNVSELIKGNVMVDKIKLVKKNNQKIVVIVFDRSISKEMIKSALTKLGYEVVEH' A
#
# COMPACT_ATOMS: atom_id res chain seq x y z
N MET A 1 8.16 22.31 9.59
CA MET A 1 6.74 22.36 9.16
C MET A 1 6.35 21.06 8.46
N GLN A 2 5.53 20.21 9.09
CA GLN A 2 4.87 19.10 8.39
C GLN A 2 3.81 19.70 7.44
N ARG A 3 4.08 19.73 6.13
CA ARG A 3 3.02 19.96 5.14
C ARG A 3 2.21 18.66 5.05
N LYS A 4 1.00 18.65 5.61
CA LYS A 4 0.03 17.56 5.37
C LYS A 4 -0.29 17.56 3.88
N PHE A 5 0.38 16.70 3.12
CA PHE A 5 -0.08 16.34 1.78
C PHE A 5 -1.37 15.52 2.00
N LYS A 6 -2.52 16.18 1.82
CA LYS A 6 -3.75 15.48 1.44
C LYS A 6 -3.40 14.75 0.15
N ASP A 7 -3.68 13.45 0.09
CA ASP A 7 -4.04 12.67 -1.11
C ASP A 7 -3.83 11.20 -0.75
N PHE A 8 -4.78 10.69 0.04
CA PHE A 8 -5.01 9.26 0.03
C PHE A 8 -5.65 8.95 -1.32
N LEU A 9 -4.93 8.20 -2.16
CA LEU A 9 -5.52 7.63 -3.36
C LEU A 9 -6.18 6.33 -2.92
N THR A 10 -7.51 6.36 -2.84
CA THR A 10 -8.28 5.11 -2.80
C THR A 10 -8.32 4.60 -4.23
N PRO A 11 -7.77 3.41 -4.53
CA PRO A 11 -7.94 2.80 -5.83
C PRO A 11 -9.44 2.77 -6.18
N LYS A 12 -9.82 2.97 -7.45
CA LYS A 12 -11.21 2.76 -7.86
C LYS A 12 -11.55 1.30 -7.62
N LYS A 13 -12.36 1.04 -6.59
CA LYS A 13 -12.80 -0.31 -6.22
C LYS A 13 -14.22 -0.50 -6.74
N ASN A 14 -14.46 -1.58 -7.47
CA ASN A 14 -15.82 -2.00 -7.76
C ASN A 14 -16.37 -2.70 -6.50
N VAL A 15 -17.61 -2.40 -6.12
CA VAL A 15 -18.25 -3.01 -4.94
C VAL A 15 -18.28 -4.53 -5.05
N SER A 16 -18.47 -5.05 -6.26
CA SER A 16 -18.42 -6.49 -6.52
C SER A 16 -17.04 -7.11 -6.25
N GLU A 17 -15.95 -6.38 -6.51
CA GLU A 17 -14.57 -6.85 -6.24
C GLU A 17 -14.26 -6.82 -4.74
N LEU A 18 -14.81 -5.84 -4.02
CA LEU A 18 -14.76 -5.78 -2.56
C LEU A 18 -15.47 -6.98 -1.93
N ILE A 19 -16.68 -7.30 -2.39
CA ILE A 19 -17.46 -8.45 -1.90
C ILE A 19 -16.75 -9.77 -2.21
N LYS A 20 -16.09 -9.88 -3.36
CA LYS A 20 -15.32 -11.07 -3.76
C LYS A 20 -13.97 -11.21 -3.05
N GLY A 21 -13.54 -10.23 -2.27
CA GLY A 21 -12.22 -10.24 -1.62
C GLY A 21 -11.04 -10.06 -2.58
N ASN A 22 -11.29 -9.59 -3.80
CA ASN A 22 -10.27 -9.40 -4.83
C ASN A 22 -9.48 -8.09 -4.64
N VAL A 23 -9.91 -7.23 -3.73
CA VAL A 23 -9.24 -5.96 -3.44
C VAL A 23 -8.05 -6.21 -2.53
N MET A 24 -6.85 -6.20 -3.11
CA MET A 24 -5.61 -6.41 -2.36
C MET A 24 -5.10 -5.13 -1.69
N VAL A 25 -5.32 -3.96 -2.31
CA VAL A 25 -4.85 -2.67 -1.81
C VAL A 25 -6.02 -1.85 -1.28
N ASP A 26 -6.00 -1.57 0.03
CA ASP A 26 -7.01 -0.74 0.65
C ASP A 26 -6.80 0.74 0.28
N LYS A 27 -5.61 1.27 0.58
CA LYS A 27 -5.31 2.70 0.47
C LYS A 27 -3.86 2.92 0.06
N ILE A 28 -3.63 3.99 -0.68
CA ILE A 28 -2.28 4.48 -0.97
C ILE A 28 -2.14 5.87 -0.35
N LYS A 29 -1.14 6.05 0.51
CA LYS A 29 -0.85 7.33 1.18
C LYS A 29 0.47 7.89 0.65
N LEU A 30 0.44 9.10 0.13
CA LEU A 30 1.62 9.84 -0.29
C LEU A 30 2.11 10.72 0.88
N VAL A 31 3.35 10.54 1.30
CA VAL A 31 3.96 11.26 2.42
C VAL A 31 5.21 11.99 1.92
N LYS A 32 5.35 13.27 2.25
CA LYS A 32 6.60 14.02 2.08
C LYS A 32 7.21 14.25 3.46
N LYS A 33 8.35 13.63 3.78
CA LYS A 33 9.08 13.79 5.05
C LYS A 33 10.55 14.04 4.74
N ASN A 34 11.16 15.06 5.35
CA ASN A 34 12.59 15.36 5.22
C ASN A 34 13.10 15.41 3.77
N ASN A 35 12.35 16.07 2.88
CA ASN A 35 12.63 16.16 1.44
C ASN A 35 12.57 14.84 0.64
N GLN A 36 12.16 13.73 1.28
CA GLN A 36 11.91 12.44 0.64
C GLN A 36 10.41 12.27 0.36
N LYS A 37 10.10 11.73 -0.82
CA LYS A 37 8.75 11.32 -1.21
C LYS A 37 8.60 9.83 -0.87
N ILE A 38 7.65 9.50 -0.01
CA ILE A 38 7.38 8.15 0.47
C ILE A 38 5.97 7.78 0.04
N VAL A 39 5.79 6.56 -0.49
CA VAL A 39 4.48 5.98 -0.79
C VAL A 39 4.22 4.86 0.20
N VAL A 40 3.08 4.91 0.89
CA VAL A 40 2.63 3.84 1.79
C VAL A 40 1.45 3.13 1.15
N ILE A 41 1.62 1.85 0.87
CA ILE A 41 0.56 0.97 0.36
C ILE A 41 0.00 0.20 1.56
N VAL A 42 -1.29 0.38 1.83
CA VAL A 42 -2.02 -0.36 2.87
C VAL A 42 -2.79 -1.47 2.18
N PHE A 43 -2.53 -2.71 2.56
CA PHE A 43 -3.22 -3.89 2.03
C PHE A 43 -4.46 -4.24 2.86
N ASP A 44 -5.37 -4.99 2.26
CA ASP A 44 -6.49 -5.58 2.98
C ASP A 44 -6.01 -6.58 4.04
N ARG A 45 -6.78 -6.75 5.12
CA ARG A 45 -6.44 -7.66 6.24
C ARG A 45 -6.35 -9.13 5.80
N SER A 46 -7.01 -9.52 4.72
CA SER A 46 -6.94 -10.87 4.14
C SER A 46 -5.56 -11.21 3.55
N ILE A 47 -4.72 -10.20 3.25
CA ILE A 47 -3.39 -10.41 2.69
C ILE A 47 -2.39 -10.65 3.83
N SER A 48 -1.70 -11.79 3.81
CA SER A 48 -0.65 -12.07 4.79
C SER A 48 0.63 -11.30 4.49
N LYS A 49 1.41 -11.00 5.55
CA LYS A 49 2.68 -10.29 5.43
C LYS A 49 3.69 -11.09 4.58
N GLU A 50 3.68 -12.41 4.74
CA GLU A 50 4.55 -13.35 4.03
C GLU A 50 4.27 -13.34 2.52
N MET A 51 3.00 -13.24 2.12
CA MET A 51 2.60 -13.16 0.72
C MET A 51 3.15 -11.89 0.08
N ILE A 52 3.03 -10.74 0.76
CA ILE A 52 3.58 -9.45 0.29
C ILE A 52 5.10 -9.55 0.15
N LYS A 53 5.78 -10.10 1.16
CA LYS A 53 7.23 -10.28 1.15
C LYS A 53 7.69 -11.16 -0.01
N SER A 54 7.02 -12.29 -0.23
CA SER A 54 7.33 -13.19 -1.34
C SER A 54 7.14 -12.50 -2.69
N ALA A 55 6.04 -11.76 -2.87
CA ALA A 55 5.77 -11.03 -4.10
C ALA A 55 6.83 -9.95 -4.38
N LEU A 56 7.18 -9.14 -3.37
CA LEU A 56 8.20 -8.10 -3.49
C LEU A 56 9.58 -8.69 -3.81
N THR A 57 9.95 -9.78 -3.14
CA THR A 57 11.23 -10.47 -3.38
C THR A 57 11.28 -11.03 -4.81
N LYS A 58 10.18 -11.64 -5.31
CA LYS A 58 10.08 -12.14 -6.69
C LYS A 58 10.18 -11.03 -7.74
N LEU A 59 9.79 -9.81 -7.39
CA LEU A 59 9.94 -8.62 -8.23
C LEU A 59 11.36 -7.99 -8.14
N GLY A 60 12.25 -8.55 -7.32
CA GLY A 60 13.63 -8.08 -7.16
C GLY A 60 13.81 -6.97 -6.13
N TYR A 61 12.81 -6.72 -5.27
CA TYR A 61 12.93 -5.75 -4.18
C TYR A 61 13.50 -6.39 -2.92
N GLU A 62 14.37 -5.66 -2.23
CA GLU A 62 14.83 -5.99 -0.88
C GLU A 62 13.77 -5.59 0.16
N VAL A 63 13.40 -6.52 1.05
CA VAL A 63 12.37 -6.29 2.07
C VAL A 63 13.03 -6.13 3.43
N VAL A 64 12.99 -4.89 3.94
CA VAL A 64 13.48 -4.54 5.29
C VAL A 64 12.28 -4.45 6.25
N GLU A 65 12.35 -5.17 7.37
CA GLU A 65 11.35 -5.11 8.43
C GLU A 65 11.90 -4.32 9.63
N HIS A 66 11.07 -3.43 10.18
CA HIS A 66 11.37 -2.64 11.39
C HIS A 66 10.51 -3.13 12.56
#